data_AF-A0A8T4WEN1-F1
#
_entry.id   AF-A0A8T4WEN1-F1
#
_cell.length_a   1.000
_cell.length_b   1.000
_cell.length_c   1.000
_cell.angle_alpha   90.00
_cell.angle_beta   90.00
_cell.angle_gamma   90.00
#
_symmetry.space_group_name_H-M   'P 1'
#
loop_
_entity.id
_entity.type
_entity.pdbx_description
1 polymer ?
#
loop_
_entity_poly.entity_id
_entity_poly.type
_entity_poly.pdbx_seq_one_letter_code
_entity_poly.pdbx_strand_id
1 'polypeptide(L)'
;IEHYPLDVWNIKRQYRAGRAKNGTRLPLEVVMRCIDYSSRPGDLVLDPFMGNGTTAAACKTSYRHYLGYEINDELQPIIDNELSHRDVGESYVPYKDRLPSIEELAEKYPEAYEIYRQRENQNVNKQKEGD
;
A
#
# COMPACT_ATOMS: atom_id res chain seq x y z
N ILE A 1 -1.45 21.16 -3.64
CA ILE A 1 -2.38 20.06 -3.29
C ILE A 1 -2.74 19.38 -4.61
N GLU A 2 -1.85 18.54 -5.14
CA GLU A 2 -2.05 17.90 -6.48
C GLU A 2 -2.47 16.44 -6.40
N HIS A 3 -2.59 15.86 -5.20
CA HIS A 3 -2.82 14.42 -5.04
C HIS A 3 -3.89 14.14 -3.98
N TYR A 4 -5.09 14.70 -4.14
CA TYR A 4 -6.24 14.19 -3.40
C TYR A 4 -6.85 13.02 -4.17
N PRO A 5 -7.15 11.88 -3.52
CA PRO A 5 -7.82 10.79 -4.19
C PRO A 5 -9.22 11.21 -4.64
N LEU A 6 -9.55 10.90 -5.90
CA LEU A 6 -10.86 11.19 -6.50
C LEU A 6 -11.81 10.00 -6.32
N ASP A 7 -13.11 10.26 -6.42
CA ASP A 7 -14.16 9.23 -6.32
C ASP A 7 -14.28 8.36 -7.57
N VAL A 8 -13.63 8.74 -8.68
CA VAL A 8 -13.62 7.99 -9.94
C VAL A 8 -12.23 7.41 -10.19
N TRP A 9 -12.12 6.08 -10.20
CA TRP A 9 -10.87 5.38 -10.46
C TRP A 9 -10.85 4.77 -11.86
N ASN A 10 -9.85 5.13 -12.66
CA ASN A 10 -9.65 4.57 -13.99
C ASN A 10 -8.65 3.40 -13.93
N ILE A 11 -9.15 2.20 -13.62
CA ILE A 11 -8.33 0.98 -13.49
C ILE A 11 -8.77 -0.02 -14.56
N LYS A 12 -7.85 -0.38 -15.46
CA LYS A 12 -8.12 -1.33 -16.55
C LYS A 12 -8.18 -2.76 -16.01
N ARG A 13 -9.17 -3.53 -16.47
CA ARG A 13 -9.20 -4.98 -16.24
C ARG A 13 -8.04 -5.65 -16.98
N GLN A 14 -7.30 -6.50 -16.28
CA GLN A 14 -6.30 -7.35 -16.93
C GLN A 14 -7.01 -8.50 -17.64
N TYR A 15 -6.90 -8.54 -18.97
CA TYR A 15 -7.43 -9.63 -19.77
C TYR A 15 -6.32 -10.62 -20.09
N ARG A 16 -6.51 -11.90 -19.76
CA ARG A 16 -5.60 -12.98 -20.15
C ARG A 16 -6.22 -13.76 -21.31
N ALA A 17 -5.74 -13.51 -22.53
CA ALA A 17 -6.16 -14.27 -23.70
C ALA A 17 -5.81 -15.76 -23.51
N GLY A 18 -6.73 -16.67 -23.83
CA GLY A 18 -6.51 -18.12 -23.79
C GLY A 18 -6.66 -18.79 -22.42
N ARG A 19 -7.02 -18.07 -21.35
CA ARG A 19 -7.43 -18.68 -20.07
C ARG A 19 -8.94 -18.62 -19.90
N ALA A 20 -9.51 -19.57 -19.15
CA ALA A 20 -10.90 -19.50 -18.73
C ALA A 20 -11.19 -18.13 -18.13
N LYS A 21 -12.30 -17.51 -18.54
CA LYS A 21 -12.69 -16.20 -18.01
C LYS A 21 -13.04 -16.37 -16.53
N ASN A 22 -12.20 -15.87 -15.64
CA ASN A 22 -12.59 -15.56 -14.26
C ASN A 22 -13.48 -14.31 -14.32
N GLY A 23 -14.70 -14.44 -14.88
CA GLY A 23 -15.54 -13.33 -15.35
C GLY A 23 -15.85 -12.27 -14.28
N THR A 24 -15.72 -12.64 -13.01
CA THR A 24 -16.06 -11.83 -11.84
C THR A 24 -14.84 -11.37 -11.04
N ARG A 25 -13.60 -11.71 -11.42
CA ARG A 25 -12.40 -11.31 -10.66
C ARG A 25 -12.20 -9.79 -10.75
N LEU A 26 -12.20 -9.12 -9.61
CA LEU A 26 -11.84 -7.71 -9.51
C LEU A 26 -10.33 -7.51 -9.75
N PRO A 27 -9.91 -6.41 -10.41
CA PRO A 27 -8.50 -6.03 -10.47
C PRO A 27 -7.93 -5.84 -9.06
N LEU A 28 -6.71 -6.35 -8.82
CA LEU A 28 -6.06 -6.29 -7.52
C LEU A 28 -5.92 -4.84 -7.01
N GLU A 29 -5.56 -3.91 -7.90
CA GLU A 29 -5.36 -2.50 -7.56
C GLU A 29 -6.60 -1.85 -6.95
N VAL A 30 -7.80 -2.20 -7.43
CA VAL A 30 -9.07 -1.68 -6.87
C VAL A 30 -9.21 -2.13 -5.42
N VAL A 31 -9.01 -3.43 -5.17
CA VAL A 31 -9.21 -4.02 -3.84
C VAL A 31 -8.14 -3.54 -2.86
N MET A 32 -6.88 -3.43 -3.29
CA MET A 32 -5.80 -2.85 -2.48
C MET A 32 -6.12 -1.41 -2.07
N ARG A 33 -6.60 -0.58 -3.00
CA ARG A 33 -6.96 0.81 -2.69
C ARG A 33 -8.10 0.89 -1.67
N CYS A 34 -9.13 0.06 -1.80
CA CYS A 34 -10.21 -0.03 -0.79
C CYS A 34 -9.68 -0.41 0.59
N ILE A 35 -8.80 -1.42 0.68
CA ILE A 35 -8.20 -1.87 1.94
C ILE A 35 -7.33 -0.76 2.55
N ASP A 36 -6.50 -0.10 1.76
CA ASP A 36 -5.62 0.96 2.24
C ASP A 36 -6.37 2.18 2.79
N TYR A 37 -7.53 2.52 2.21
CA TYR A 37 -8.38 3.60 2.73
C TYR A 37 -9.24 3.21 3.92
N SER A 38 -9.48 1.92 4.15
CA SER A 38 -10.45 1.45 5.15
C SER A 38 -9.82 0.69 6.32
N SER A 39 -8.49 0.48 6.31
CA SER A 39 -7.80 -0.32 7.32
C SER A 39 -6.36 0.12 7.55
N ARG A 40 -5.82 -0.22 8.71
CA ARG A 40 -4.39 -0.06 9.04
C ARG A 40 -3.62 -1.35 8.77
N PRO A 41 -2.30 -1.26 8.54
CA PRO A 41 -1.44 -2.44 8.51
C PRO A 41 -1.62 -3.26 9.80
N GLY A 42 -1.78 -4.57 9.67
CA GLY A 42 -2.07 -5.51 10.75
C GLY A 42 -3.56 -5.70 11.07
N ASP A 43 -4.47 -4.91 10.51
CA ASP A 43 -5.91 -5.11 10.72
C ASP A 43 -6.40 -6.41 10.06
N LEU A 44 -7.50 -6.96 10.57
CA LEU A 44 -8.20 -8.11 10.00
C LEU A 44 -9.31 -7.66 9.05
N VAL A 45 -9.27 -8.14 7.80
CA VAL A 45 -10.31 -7.91 6.79
C VAL A 45 -11.15 -9.16 6.58
N LEU A 46 -12.48 -9.03 6.63
CA LEU A 46 -13.42 -10.12 6.35
C LEU A 46 -13.93 -10.04 4.91
N ASP A 47 -13.84 -11.14 4.17
CA ASP A 47 -14.48 -11.32 2.88
C ASP A 47 -15.36 -12.59 2.86
N PRO A 48 -16.70 -12.47 3.01
CA PRO A 48 -17.58 -13.62 3.03
C PRO A 48 -17.80 -14.26 1.64
N PHE A 49 -17.25 -13.68 0.56
CA PHE A 49 -17.41 -14.15 -0.82
C PHE A 49 -16.06 -14.08 -1.54
N MET A 50 -15.08 -14.84 -1.06
CA MET A 50 -13.68 -14.69 -1.48
C MET A 50 -13.45 -14.89 -2.98
N GLY A 51 -14.28 -15.68 -3.65
CA GLY A 51 -14.15 -15.98 -5.07
C GLY A 51 -12.75 -16.48 -5.39
N ASN A 52 -12.03 -15.76 -6.25
CA ASN A 52 -10.65 -16.12 -6.63
C ASN A 52 -9.57 -15.65 -5.63
N GLY A 53 -9.95 -15.18 -4.44
CA GLY A 53 -9.01 -14.79 -3.38
C GLY A 53 -8.37 -13.41 -3.55
N THR A 54 -8.96 -12.50 -4.35
CA THR A 54 -8.38 -11.16 -4.58
C THR A 54 -8.23 -10.37 -3.28
N THR A 55 -9.19 -10.46 -2.35
CA THR A 55 -9.12 -9.77 -1.06
C THR A 55 -7.98 -10.32 -0.19
N ALA A 56 -7.85 -11.65 -0.10
CA ALA A 56 -6.75 -12.30 0.62
C ALA A 56 -5.38 -11.91 0.03
N ALA A 57 -5.27 -11.91 -1.30
CA ALA A 57 -4.07 -11.47 -2.01
C ALA A 57 -3.72 -10.01 -1.70
N ALA A 58 -4.70 -9.10 -1.76
CA ALA A 58 -4.52 -7.69 -1.44
C ALA A 58 -4.13 -7.48 0.04
N CYS A 59 -4.74 -8.21 0.97
CA CYS A 59 -4.40 -8.16 2.39
C CYS A 59 -2.96 -8.63 2.64
N LYS A 60 -2.59 -9.80 2.12
CA LYS A 60 -1.23 -10.34 2.25
C LYS A 60 -0.19 -9.35 1.70
N THR A 61 -0.43 -8.81 0.51
CA THR A 61 0.46 -7.84 -0.15
C THR A 61 0.63 -6.56 0.68
N SER A 62 -0.45 -6.06 1.26
CA SER A 62 -0.49 -4.79 1.97
C SER A 62 -0.28 -4.91 3.49
N TYR A 63 0.21 -6.05 3.97
CA TYR A 63 0.46 -6.30 5.41
C TYR A 63 -0.82 -6.24 6.26
N ARG A 64 -1.92 -6.84 5.80
CA ARG A 64 -3.16 -7.04 6.57
C ARG A 64 -3.42 -8.54 6.78
N HIS A 65 -4.10 -8.86 7.86
CA HIS A 65 -4.70 -10.18 8.04
C HIS A 65 -6.02 -10.27 7.28
N TYR A 66 -6.43 -11.49 6.93
CA TYR A 66 -7.72 -11.73 6.31
C TYR A 66 -8.40 -12.97 6.88
N LEU A 67 -9.73 -12.95 6.85
CA LEU A 67 -10.59 -14.11 7.04
C LEU A 67 -11.58 -14.11 5.88
N GLY A 68 -11.79 -15.26 5.25
CA GLY A 68 -12.73 -15.33 4.16
C GLY A 68 -13.38 -16.68 4.00
N TYR A 69 -14.55 -16.66 3.36
CA TYR A 69 -15.35 -17.83 3.05
C TYR A 69 -15.60 -17.89 1.55
N GLU A 70 -15.56 -19.10 1.01
CA GLU A 70 -15.95 -19.41 -0.37
C GLU A 70 -16.62 -20.77 -0.34
N ILE A 71 -17.77 -20.89 -1.02
CA ILE A 71 -18.58 -22.12 -1.01
C ILE A 71 -18.19 -23.05 -2.17
N ASN A 72 -17.55 -22.52 -3.20
CA ASN A 72 -17.10 -23.30 -4.34
C ASN A 72 -15.69 -23.84 -4.08
N ASP A 73 -15.62 -25.09 -3.63
CA ASP A 73 -14.37 -25.80 -3.36
C ASP A 73 -13.44 -25.88 -4.59
N GLU A 74 -13.98 -25.80 -5.82
CA GLU A 74 -13.17 -25.79 -7.04
C GLU A 74 -12.24 -24.56 -7.15
N LEU A 75 -12.52 -23.50 -6.38
CA LEU A 75 -11.70 -22.28 -6.36
C LEU A 75 -10.51 -22.38 -5.42
N GLN A 76 -10.46 -23.35 -4.50
CA GLN A 76 -9.36 -23.49 -3.54
C GLN A 76 -7.98 -23.54 -4.21
N PRO A 77 -7.73 -24.34 -5.26
CA PRO A 77 -6.42 -24.36 -5.93
C PRO A 77 -6.03 -23.03 -6.58
N ILE A 78 -7.02 -22.24 -7.01
CA ILE A 78 -6.81 -20.92 -7.60
C ILE A 78 -6.40 -19.92 -6.50
N ILE A 79 -7.07 -19.96 -5.35
CA ILE A 79 -6.75 -19.14 -4.18
C ILE A 79 -5.34 -19.46 -3.68
N ASP A 80 -5.02 -20.75 -3.50
CA ASP A 80 -3.70 -21.20 -3.06
C ASP A 80 -2.60 -20.75 -4.03
N ASN A 81 -2.84 -20.89 -5.34
CA ASN A 81 -1.93 -20.41 -6.36
C ASN A 81 -1.74 -18.89 -6.26
N GLU A 82 -2.81 -18.11 -6.12
CA GLU A 82 -2.74 -16.65 -6.01
C GLU A 82 -1.93 -16.20 -4.78
N LEU A 83 -2.07 -16.91 -3.65
CA LEU A 83 -1.40 -16.57 -2.40
C LEU A 83 0.06 -17.03 -2.34
N SER A 84 0.41 -18.13 -3.02
CA SER A 84 1.77 -18.69 -3.00
C SER A 84 2.84 -17.80 -3.65
N HIS A 85 2.45 -16.88 -4.54
CA HIS A 85 3.37 -16.02 -5.29
C HIS A 85 3.55 -14.63 -4.66
N ARG A 86 3.18 -14.46 -3.40
CA ARG A 86 3.17 -13.16 -2.72
C ARG A 86 3.86 -13.24 -1.38
N ASP A 87 4.60 -12.20 -1.05
CA ASP A 87 5.20 -12.04 0.27
C ASP A 87 4.30 -11.19 1.16
N VAL A 88 4.37 -11.44 2.47
CA VAL A 88 3.61 -10.67 3.45
C VAL A 88 4.17 -9.26 3.49
N GLY A 89 3.35 -8.27 3.19
CA GLY A 89 3.74 -6.87 3.19
C GLY A 89 4.64 -6.46 2.02
N GLU A 90 4.66 -7.20 0.90
CA GLU A 90 5.51 -6.88 -0.26
C GLU A 90 5.33 -5.44 -0.79
N SER A 91 4.14 -4.85 -0.63
CA SER A 91 3.87 -3.44 -1.01
C SER A 91 3.84 -2.47 0.18
N TYR A 92 4.03 -2.96 1.40
CA TYR A 92 3.94 -2.15 2.60
C TYR A 92 5.29 -1.56 2.98
N VAL A 93 5.36 -0.23 3.00
CA VAL A 93 6.52 0.53 3.51
C VAL A 93 6.08 1.28 4.76
N PRO A 94 6.74 1.17 5.91
CA PRO A 94 6.45 1.99 7.09
C PRO A 94 6.64 3.49 6.82
N TYR A 95 5.85 4.36 7.48
CA TYR A 95 5.88 5.81 7.20
C TYR A 95 7.28 6.43 7.31
N LYS A 96 8.05 6.04 8.33
CA LYS A 96 9.44 6.48 8.53
C LYS A 96 10.36 6.20 7.34
N ASP A 97 10.06 5.14 6.59
CA ASP A 97 10.87 4.68 5.45
C ASP A 97 10.30 5.22 4.12
N ARG A 98 9.13 5.89 4.15
CA ARG A 98 8.55 6.60 2.98
C ARG A 98 9.05 8.02 2.84
N LEU A 99 9.57 8.61 3.92
CA LEU A 99 10.06 9.97 3.91
C LEU A 99 11.35 10.04 3.10
N PRO A 100 11.48 10.99 2.16
CA PRO A 100 12.75 11.21 1.50
C PRO A 100 13.80 11.63 2.54
N SER A 101 15.05 11.27 2.25
CA SER A 101 16.21 11.73 3.00
C SER A 101 16.31 13.25 3.00
N ILE A 102 17.07 13.80 3.97
CA ILE A 102 17.32 15.24 4.04
C ILE A 102 18.03 15.71 2.77
N GLU A 103 18.91 14.89 2.22
CA GLU A 103 19.64 15.15 0.97
C GLU A 103 18.69 15.24 -0.23
N GLU A 104 17.75 14.29 -0.37
CA GLU A 104 16.75 14.32 -1.44
C GLU A 104 15.80 15.53 -1.30
N LEU A 105 15.43 15.89 -0.07
CA LEU A 105 14.63 17.10 0.19
C LEU A 105 15.42 18.37 -0.12
N ALA A 106 16.72 18.39 0.17
CA ALA A 106 17.61 19.51 -0.13
C ALA A 106 17.74 19.75 -1.63
N GLU A 107 17.87 18.68 -2.42
CA GLU A 107 17.89 18.76 -3.88
C GLU A 107 16.55 19.28 -4.42
N LYS A 108 15.43 18.77 -3.90
CA LYS A 108 14.09 19.13 -4.38
C LYS A 108 13.65 20.54 -3.96
N TYR A 109 14.08 21.00 -2.80
CA TYR A 109 13.67 22.27 -2.19
C TYR A 109 14.85 23.04 -1.59
N PRO A 110 15.78 23.53 -2.42
CA PRO A 110 17.05 24.11 -1.95
C PRO A 110 16.85 25.34 -1.05
N GLU A 111 15.90 26.22 -1.37
CA GLU A 111 15.61 27.41 -0.55
C GLU A 111 15.09 27.05 0.85
N ALA A 112 14.21 26.06 0.94
CA ALA A 112 13.69 25.57 2.22
C ALA A 112 14.80 24.92 3.06
N TYR A 113 15.72 24.21 2.40
CA TYR A 113 16.86 23.58 3.06
C TYR A 113 17.86 24.61 3.64
N GLU A 114 18.11 25.72 2.95
CA GLU A 114 18.95 26.80 3.50
C GLU A 114 18.36 27.41 4.77
N ILE A 115 17.05 27.66 4.78
CA ILE A 115 16.34 28.16 5.97
C ILE A 115 16.45 27.15 7.12
N TYR A 116 16.29 25.85 6.83
CA TYR A 116 16.48 24.78 7.81
C TYR A 116 17.90 24.79 8.40
N ARG A 117 18.94 24.83 7.57
CA ARG A 117 20.35 24.87 8.03
C ARG A 117 20.64 26.08 8.91
N GLN A 118 20.13 27.26 8.57
CA GLN A 118 20.32 28.47 9.37
C GLN A 118 19.69 28.34 10.77
N ARG A 119 18.51 27.72 10.86
CA ARG A 119 17.81 27.48 12.14
C ARG A 119 18.53 26.45 13.00
N GLU A 120 18.99 25.35 12.40
CA GLU A 120 19.76 24.32 13.12
C GLU A 120 21.05 24.91 13.73
N ASN A 121 21.80 25.69 12.94
CA ASN A 121 23.02 26.35 13.43
C ASN A 121 22.74 27.33 14.58
N GLN A 122 21.62 28.07 14.55
CA GLN A 122 21.21 28.94 15.65
C GLN A 122 20.80 28.16 16.90
N ASN A 123 20.14 27.01 16.76
CA ASN A 123 19.75 26.15 17.88
C ASN A 123 20.97 25.51 18.55
N VAL A 124 21.94 25.04 17.77
CA VAL A 124 23.20 24.48 18.28
C VAL A 124 24.00 25.54 19.04
N ASN A 125 24.05 26.77 18.55
CA ASN A 125 24.76 27.85 19.24
C ASN A 125 24.08 28.25 20.56
N LYS A 126 22.74 28.28 20.61
CA LYS A 126 21.99 28.55 21.86
C LYS A 126 22.18 27.49 22.94
N GLN A 127 22.38 26.22 22.56
CA GLN A 127 22.65 25.15 23.53
C GLN A 127 24.07 25.24 24.11
N LYS A 128 25.03 25.78 23.37
CA LYS A 128 26.42 25.97 23.84
C LYS A 128 26.62 27.18 24.75
N GLU A 129 25.74 28.16 24.69
CA GLU A 129 25.80 29.37 25.53
C GLU A 129 25.03 29.22 26.86
N GLY A 130 24.34 28.09 27.07
CA GLY A 130 23.51 27.81 28.25
C GLY A 130 24.10 26.85 29.29
N ASP A 131 25.33 26.36 29.07
CA ASP A 131 26.12 25.53 30.01
C ASP A 131 27.24 26.35 30.69
#